data_AF-A0A833VQ49-F1
#
_entry.id   AF-A0A833VQ49-F1
#
_cell.length_a   1.000
_cell.length_b   1.000
_cell.length_c   1.000
_cell.angle_alpha   90.00
_cell.angle_beta   90.00
_cell.angle_gamma   90.00
#
_symmetry.space_group_name_H-M   'P 1'
#
loop_
_entity.id
_entity.type
_entity.pdbx_description
1 polymer ?
#
loop_
_entity_poly.entity_id
_entity_poly.type
_entity_poly.pdbx_seq_one_letter_code
_entity_poly.pdbx_strand_id
1 'polypeptide(L)'
;MTILVQGALLKLFQQMNGDPKPAGGDLYSSQGFYLKLSDSSHATYVSLTKEDNDLISSDKIQLGQFIYIDHLEPASPVPIAWVSDRPFPPNIRYKGDQQ
;
A
#
# COMPACT_ATOMS: atom_id res chain seq x y z
N MET A 1 -5.90 16.71 4.47
CA MET A 1 -4.78 16.45 3.54
C MET A 1 -3.81 15.54 4.28
N THR A 2 -4.01 14.23 4.16
CA THR A 2 -3.27 13.25 4.94
C THR A 2 -2.10 12.77 4.11
N ILE A 3 -0.91 13.21 4.49
CA ILE A 3 0.33 12.88 3.80
C ILE A 3 0.70 11.48 4.29
N LEU A 4 0.66 10.49 3.41
CA LEU A 4 1.32 9.22 3.67
C LEU A 4 2.79 9.53 3.94
N VAL A 5 3.26 9.28 5.16
CA VAL A 5 4.64 9.54 5.55
C VAL A 5 5.49 8.30 5.29
N GLN A 6 6.69 8.48 4.75
CA GLN A 6 7.66 7.39 4.63
C GLN A 6 7.96 6.79 6.02
N GLY A 7 8.03 5.46 6.10
CA GLY A 7 8.17 4.73 7.36
C GLY A 7 6.85 4.58 8.15
N ALA A 8 5.71 5.02 7.59
CA ALA A 8 4.41 4.80 8.21
C ALA A 8 4.02 3.32 8.16
N LEU A 9 3.31 2.93 9.21
CA LEU A 9 2.74 1.61 9.38
C LEU A 9 1.24 1.68 9.08
N LEU A 10 0.84 1.09 7.96
CA LEU A 10 -0.52 1.23 7.43
C LEU A 10 -1.19 -0.12 7.34
N LYS A 11 -2.49 -0.15 7.65
CA LYS A 11 -3.28 -1.37 7.53
C LYS A 11 -3.68 -1.58 6.07
N LEU A 12 -3.39 -2.78 5.55
CA LEU A 12 -3.90 -3.22 4.27
C LEU A 12 -5.39 -3.55 4.42
N PHE A 13 -6.23 -2.74 3.79
CA PHE A 13 -7.68 -2.90 3.87
C PHE A 13 -8.25 -3.68 2.69
N GLN A 14 -7.74 -3.42 1.48
CA GLN A 14 -8.15 -4.11 0.26
C GLN A 14 -6.96 -4.26 -0.67
N GLN A 15 -6.90 -5.39 -1.38
CA GLN A 15 -5.97 -5.65 -2.47
C GLN A 15 -6.80 -5.90 -3.73
N MET A 16 -6.37 -5.33 -4.84
CA MET A 16 -6.99 -5.56 -6.15
C MET A 16 -5.90 -6.00 -7.12
N ASN A 17 -6.21 -7.04 -7.90
CA ASN A 17 -5.37 -7.49 -9.01
C ASN A 17 -5.94 -6.91 -10.32
N GLY A 18 -5.12 -6.21 -11.10
CA GLY A 18 -5.50 -5.69 -12.42
C GLY A 18 -5.42 -4.17 -12.58
N ASP A 19 -5.52 -3.70 -13.83
CA ASP A 19 -5.38 -2.29 -14.21
C ASP A 19 -6.60 -1.45 -13.80
N PRO A 20 -6.46 -0.38 -12.98
CA PRO A 20 -7.43 0.69 -12.93
C PRO A 20 -7.29 1.43 -14.25
N LYS A 21 -8.25 1.23 -15.16
CA LYS A 21 -8.41 2.15 -16.29
C LYS A 21 -9.05 3.44 -15.78
N PRO A 22 -8.32 4.57 -15.64
CA PRO A 22 -9.01 5.85 -15.62
C PRO A 22 -9.70 6.03 -16.97
N ALA A 23 -10.90 6.62 -16.96
CA ALA A 23 -11.62 6.94 -18.17
C ALA A 23 -10.81 7.94 -19.02
N GLY A 24 -10.09 7.46 -20.02
CA GLY A 24 -9.40 8.26 -21.02
C GLY A 24 -7.88 8.31 -20.84
N GLY A 25 -7.18 7.41 -21.53
CA GLY A 25 -5.73 7.46 -21.69
C GLY A 25 -5.11 6.07 -21.63
N ASP A 26 -4.54 5.64 -22.75
CA ASP A 26 -3.73 4.43 -22.88
C ASP A 26 -2.42 4.57 -22.09
N LEU A 27 -1.67 3.47 -21.97
CA LEU A 27 -0.30 3.36 -21.43
C LEU A 27 -0.21 3.07 -19.92
N TYR A 28 -0.31 1.79 -19.54
CA TYR A 28 0.76 0.99 -18.90
C TYR A 28 0.20 -0.43 -18.70
N SER A 29 0.68 -1.38 -19.50
CA SER A 29 0.52 -2.80 -19.24
C SER A 29 1.41 -3.17 -18.04
N SER A 30 0.97 -2.84 -16.83
CA SER A 30 1.64 -3.25 -15.61
C SER A 30 0.69 -4.14 -14.83
N GLN A 31 0.72 -5.43 -15.18
CA GLN A 31 0.24 -6.51 -14.30
C GLN A 31 0.81 -6.27 -12.90
N GLY A 32 -0.03 -5.83 -11.96
CA GLY A 32 0.40 -5.42 -10.63
C GLY A 32 -0.75 -5.27 -9.66
N PHE A 33 -0.41 -5.13 -8.39
CA PHE A 33 -1.37 -5.02 -7.31
C PHE A 33 -1.60 -3.57 -6.89
N TYR A 34 -2.87 -3.25 -6.63
CA TYR A 34 -3.27 -2.01 -6.01
C TYR A 34 -3.69 -2.29 -4.58
N LEU A 35 -3.13 -1.53 -3.64
CA LEU A 35 -3.42 -1.66 -2.22
C LEU A 35 -4.19 -0.42 -1.75
N LYS A 36 -5.28 -0.67 -1.01
CA LYS A 36 -5.91 0.35 -0.18
C LYS A 36 -5.27 0.31 1.20
N LEU A 37 -4.53 1.35 1.53
CA LEU A 37 -3.83 1.49 2.79
C LEU A 37 -4.55 2.49 3.68
N SER A 38 -4.63 2.18 4.97
CA SER A 38 -5.27 3.06 5.96
C SER A 38 -4.36 3.35 7.15
N ASP A 39 -4.37 4.60 7.59
CA ASP A 39 -3.67 5.08 8.79
C ASP A 39 -4.58 5.14 10.03
N SER A 40 -5.77 4.51 9.97
CA SER A 40 -6.94 4.56 10.88
C SER A 40 -7.99 5.64 10.59
N SER A 41 -7.59 6.81 10.07
CA SER A 41 -8.51 7.94 9.86
C SER A 41 -8.84 8.18 8.39
N HIS A 42 -7.88 7.88 7.52
CA HIS A 42 -7.98 8.02 6.09
C HIS A 42 -7.56 6.70 5.43
N ALA A 43 -7.94 6.54 4.17
CA ALA A 43 -7.45 5.47 3.33
C ALA A 43 -7.18 5.98 1.92
N THR A 44 -6.14 5.48 1.30
CA THR A 44 -5.75 5.84 -0.06
C THR A 44 -5.30 4.61 -0.83
N TYR A 45 -5.43 4.68 -2.16
CA TYR A 45 -4.92 3.66 -3.06
C TYR A 45 -3.48 3.98 -3.44
N VAL A 46 -2.66 2.94 -3.53
CA VAL A 46 -1.30 2.97 -4.08
C VAL A 46 -1.10 1.77 -5.01
N SER A 47 -0.23 1.92 -6.00
CA SER A 47 0.28 0.79 -6.80
C SER A 47 1.57 0.25 -6.19
N LEU A 48 1.74 -1.07 -6.20
CA LEU A 48 3.01 -1.69 -5.81
C LEU A 48 4.04 -1.65 -6.95
N THR A 49 5.31 -1.71 -6.56
CA THR A 49 6.39 -1.98 -7.51
C THR A 49 6.33 -3.42 -8.00
N LYS A 50 6.99 -3.69 -9.13
CA LYS A 50 7.01 -5.03 -9.71
C LYS A 50 7.69 -6.04 -8.78
N GLU A 51 8.72 -5.59 -8.07
CA GLU A 51 9.48 -6.35 -7.09
C GLU A 51 8.61 -6.74 -5.89
N ASP A 52 7.74 -5.83 -5.44
CA ASP A 52 6.89 -6.06 -4.27
C ASP A 52 5.60 -6.85 -4.59
N ASN A 53 5.25 -7.03 -5.87
CA ASN A 53 4.13 -7.87 -6.27
C ASN A 53 4.29 -9.33 -5.80
N ASP A 54 5.52 -9.81 -5.68
CA ASP A 54 5.83 -11.14 -5.18
C ASP A 54 5.46 -11.29 -3.70
N LEU A 55 5.44 -10.20 -2.91
CA LEU A 55 5.05 -10.25 -1.50
C LEU A 55 3.56 -10.55 -1.33
N ILE A 56 2.72 -10.06 -2.24
CA ILE A 56 1.29 -10.41 -2.29
C ILE A 56 1.12 -11.82 -2.86
N SER A 57 1.81 -12.12 -3.97
CA SER A 57 1.69 -13.42 -4.65
C SER A 57 2.21 -14.60 -3.83
N SER A 58 3.10 -14.35 -2.87
CA SER A 58 3.65 -15.35 -1.94
C SER A 58 2.97 -15.36 -0.57
N ASP A 59 1.84 -14.66 -0.41
CA ASP A 59 1.07 -14.56 0.85
C ASP A 59 1.86 -13.99 2.04
N LYS A 60 2.98 -13.32 1.78
CA LYS A 60 3.78 -12.62 2.81
C LYS A 60 3.07 -11.37 3.34
N ILE A 61 2.30 -10.72 2.49
CA ILE A 61 1.41 -9.61 2.85
C ILE A 61 -0.03 -10.02 2.56
N GLN A 62 -0.89 -9.93 3.57
CA GLN A 62 -2.29 -10.31 3.51
C GLN A 62 -3.22 -9.20 4.00
N LEU A 63 -4.50 -9.27 3.61
CA LEU A 63 -5.53 -8.35 4.07
C LEU A 63 -5.62 -8.32 5.60
N GLY A 64 -5.84 -7.14 6.15
CA GLY A 64 -5.95 -6.92 7.59
C GLY A 64 -4.61 -6.82 8.32
N GLN A 65 -3.49 -7.12 7.66
CA GLN A 65 -2.15 -6.91 8.21
C GLN A 65 -1.75 -5.44 8.12
N PHE A 66 -0.78 -5.09 8.94
CA PHE A 66 -0.07 -3.83 8.80
C PHE A 66 1.14 -4.02 7.88
N ILE A 67 1.54 -2.98 7.16
CA ILE A 67 2.72 -3.04 6.29
C ILE A 67 3.53 -1.76 6.45
N TYR A 68 4.84 -1.89 6.30
CA TYR A 68 5.74 -0.75 6.26
C TYR A 68 5.81 -0.17 4.86
N ILE A 69 5.66 1.15 4.77
CA ILE A 69 5.93 1.90 3.56
C ILE A 69 7.38 2.39 3.59
N ASP A 70 8.24 1.73 2.83
CA ASP A 70 9.67 2.03 2.77
C ASP A 70 9.93 3.30 1.97
N HIS A 71 9.19 3.49 0.89
CA HIS A 71 9.26 4.67 0.04
C HIS A 71 7.90 4.90 -0.62
N LEU A 72 7.61 6.17 -0.93
CA LEU A 72 6.40 6.57 -1.64
C LEU A 72 6.77 7.62 -2.68
N GLU A 73 6.43 7.35 -3.93
CA GLU A 73 6.68 8.25 -5.05
C GLU A 73 5.35 8.80 -5.61
N PRO A 74 5.24 10.12 -5.80
CA PRO A 74 4.10 10.71 -6.49
C PRO A 74 3.99 10.19 -7.93
N ALA A 75 2.84 9.64 -8.30
CA ALA A 75 2.56 9.16 -9.65
C ALA A 75 1.09 9.38 -10.02
N SER A 76 0.76 9.21 -11.30
CA SER A 76 -0.60 9.34 -11.84
C SER A 76 -1.03 8.01 -12.48
N PRO A 77 -2.26 7.53 -12.22
CA PRO A 77 -3.34 8.16 -11.46
C PRO A 77 -3.24 7.98 -9.94
N VAL A 78 -2.35 7.11 -9.46
CA VAL A 78 -2.12 6.84 -8.03
C VAL A 78 -0.62 6.83 -7.72
N PRO A 79 -0.21 7.11 -6.47
CA PRO A 79 1.19 7.00 -6.05
C PRO A 79 1.73 5.56 -6.11
N ILE A 80 3.04 5.43 -6.31
CA ILE A 80 3.75 4.14 -6.24
C ILE A 80 4.33 3.98 -4.83
N ALA A 81 4.12 2.80 -4.23
CA ALA A 81 4.62 2.46 -2.91
C ALA A 81 5.59 1.28 -2.97
N TRP A 82 6.69 1.42 -2.23
CA TRP A 82 7.59 0.32 -1.88
C TRP A 82 7.21 -0.18 -0.51
N VAL A 83 7.03 -1.49 -0.38
CA VAL A 83 6.57 -2.12 0.85
C VAL A 83 7.52 -3.22 1.29
N SER A 84 7.59 -3.48 2.59
CA SER A 84 8.43 -4.56 3.12
C SER A 84 7.65 -5.48 4.06
N ASP A 85 8.01 -6.77 4.04
CA ASP A 85 7.52 -7.81 4.95
C ASP A 85 8.25 -7.79 6.31
N ARG A 86 8.93 -6.68 6.63
CA ARG A 86 9.73 -6.57 7.85
C ARG A 86 8.86 -6.82 9.10
N PRO A 87 9.33 -7.64 10.04
CA PRO A 87 8.58 -7.92 11.26
C PRO A 87 8.37 -6.63 12.05
N PHE A 88 7.17 -6.47 12.62
CA PHE A 88 6.87 -5.31 13.47
C PHE A 88 7.79 -5.32 14.69
N PRO A 89 8.37 -4.17 15.07
CA PRO A 89 9.02 -4.04 16.36
C PRO A 89 8.00 -4.38 17.46
N PRO A 90 8.39 -5.15 18.48
CA PRO A 90 7.46 -5.62 19.52
C PRO A 90 6.80 -4.50 20.35
N ASN A 91 7.20 -3.24 20.16
CA ASN A 91 6.82 -2.11 21.01
C ASN A 91 6.12 -0.94 20.28
N ILE A 92 5.71 -1.09 19.02
CA ILE A 92 4.89 -0.05 18.37
C ILE A 92 3.42 -0.26 18.73
N ARG A 93 2.90 0.59 19.63
CA ARG A 93 1.45 0.72 19.83
C ARG A 93 0.88 1.54 18.67
N TYR A 94 -0.05 0.94 17.94
CA TYR A 94 -0.86 1.68 16.96
C TYR A 94 -1.62 2.79 17.68
N LYS A 95 -1.39 4.04 17.27
CA LYS A 95 -2.05 5.21 17.87
C LYS A 95 -3.55 5.28 17.54
N GLY A 96 -4.07 4.36 16.73
CA GLY A 96 -5.49 4.23 16.38
C GLY A 96 -6.35 3.50 17.42
N ASP A 97 -5.76 2.93 18.48
CA ASP A 97 -6.49 2.18 19.53
C ASP A 97 -6.85 3.04 20.76
N GLN A 98 -6.87 4.36 20.64
CA GLN A 98 -7.39 5.26 21.69
C GLN A 98 -8.50 6.12 21.09
N GLN A 99 -9.71 5.58 21.21
CA GLN A 99 -11.03 6.21 21.39
C GLN A 99 -11.21 7.68 20.96
#